data_AF-A0A352AR00-F1
#
_entry.id   AF-A0A352AR00-F1
#
_cell.length_a   1.000
_cell.length_b   1.000
_cell.length_c   1.000
_cell.angle_alpha   90.00
_cell.angle_beta   90.00
_cell.angle_gamma   90.00
#
_symmetry.space_group_name_H-M   'P 1'
#
loop_
_entity.id
_entity.type
_entity.pdbx_description
1 polymer ?
#
loop_
_entity_poly.entity_id
_entity_poly.type
_entity_poly.pdbx_seq_one_letter_code
_entity_poly.pdbx_strand_id
1 'polypeptide(L)'
;MNEEWVQEVDAAIKKWRQGDAVLSEQGFVYRIDPQRPLTEESLDAGSEGADLAESEVRGFVVVTQTCDIVRSCSSRPFVEVVPLVEVDEQYLYEIQRGRRPQYAFIPGVAEHRLVADLDRVMTVEKSVVAGWERQPGCDSDQEVRTLGQVLARKRVRFAFPDDFTQWTGKLQSRFREKHNKSSSEGEALKSLREIRVRAAPSWHDSEIQLMFWFIRHEEEVQFQRMGWDKLLQQWLKLIPASGRFQSVEGQVVTLEDITAKDYIESDPFDLDHLSR
;
A
#
# COMPACT_ATOMS: atom_id res chain seq x y z
N MET A 1 26.70 -26.29 0.49
CA MET A 1 26.78 -25.25 -0.56
C MET A 1 28.25 -25.04 -0.88
N ASN A 2 28.59 -24.83 -2.15
CA ASN A 2 29.95 -24.45 -2.54
C ASN A 2 30.28 -23.08 -1.90
N GLU A 3 31.36 -23.00 -1.10
CA GLU A 3 31.76 -21.77 -0.41
C GLU A 3 32.10 -20.64 -1.39
N GLU A 4 32.67 -20.96 -2.55
CA GLU A 4 32.97 -19.98 -3.60
C GLU A 4 31.69 -19.33 -4.14
N TRP A 5 30.67 -20.15 -4.48
CA TRP A 5 29.39 -19.65 -4.98
C TRP A 5 28.65 -18.79 -3.95
N VAL A 6 28.73 -19.14 -2.66
CA VAL A 6 28.14 -18.33 -1.59
C VAL A 6 28.80 -16.94 -1.55
N GLN A 7 30.14 -16.89 -1.64
CA GLN A 7 30.86 -15.61 -1.64
C GLN A 7 30.54 -14.75 -2.86
N GLU A 8 30.43 -15.36 -4.05
CA GLU A 8 30.07 -14.66 -5.29
C GLU A 8 28.65 -14.08 -5.22
N VAL A 9 27.67 -14.88 -4.81
CA VAL A 9 26.28 -14.43 -4.64
C VAL A 9 26.20 -13.33 -3.58
N ASP A 10 26.84 -13.53 -2.43
CA ASP A 10 26.86 -12.54 -1.34
C ASP A 10 27.54 -11.23 -1.77
N ALA A 11 28.57 -11.29 -2.60
CA ALA A 11 29.19 -10.10 -3.18
C ALA A 11 28.24 -9.37 -4.15
N ALA A 12 27.53 -10.12 -5.00
CA ALA A 12 26.62 -9.56 -5.99
C ALA A 12 25.40 -8.88 -5.35
N ILE A 13 24.82 -9.46 -4.29
CA ILE A 13 23.63 -8.92 -3.61
C ILE A 13 23.90 -7.70 -2.72
N LYS A 14 25.17 -7.45 -2.33
CA LYS A 14 25.52 -6.33 -1.42
C LYS A 14 25.10 -4.94 -1.93
N LYS A 15 25.01 -4.77 -3.26
CA LYS A 15 24.59 -3.51 -3.89
C LYS A 15 23.07 -3.38 -4.00
N TRP A 16 22.32 -4.47 -3.81
CA TRP A 16 20.87 -4.49 -3.94
C TRP A 16 20.17 -3.95 -2.69
N ARG A 17 19.02 -3.32 -2.91
CA ARG A 17 18.18 -2.67 -1.91
C ARG A 17 16.72 -2.98 -2.22
N GLN A 18 15.88 -2.87 -1.18
CA GLN A 18 14.43 -2.90 -1.36
C GLN A 18 14.01 -1.81 -2.35
N GLY A 19 13.20 -2.18 -3.34
CA GLY A 19 12.75 -1.30 -4.41
C GLY A 19 13.59 -1.38 -5.69
N ASP A 20 14.81 -1.91 -5.63
CA ASP A 20 15.60 -2.12 -6.85
C ASP A 20 14.90 -3.10 -7.80
N ALA A 21 15.13 -2.89 -9.08
CA ALA A 21 14.43 -3.58 -10.14
C ALA A 21 15.39 -4.27 -11.11
N VAL A 22 14.81 -5.12 -11.95
CA VAL A 22 15.40 -5.63 -13.19
C VAL A 22 14.42 -5.35 -14.33
N LEU A 23 14.92 -4.85 -15.46
CA LEU A 23 14.12 -4.55 -16.66
C LEU A 23 14.49 -5.52 -17.78
N SER A 24 14.00 -6.74 -17.68
CA SER A 24 14.18 -7.79 -18.67
C SER A 24 12.93 -8.65 -18.68
N GLU A 25 12.57 -9.22 -19.83
CA GLU A 25 11.52 -10.22 -19.90
C GLU A 25 11.88 -11.41 -19.00
N GLN A 26 10.99 -11.73 -18.07
CA GLN A 26 11.17 -12.81 -17.10
C GLN A 26 9.86 -13.57 -16.91
N GLY A 27 9.96 -14.85 -16.55
CA GLY A 27 8.83 -15.67 -16.16
C GLY A 27 8.39 -15.39 -14.73
N PHE A 28 7.14 -14.98 -14.53
CA PHE A 28 6.50 -14.96 -13.21
C PHE A 28 5.68 -16.24 -13.03
N VAL A 29 6.04 -17.05 -12.04
CA VAL A 29 5.43 -18.35 -11.79
C VAL A 29 4.46 -18.29 -10.61
N TYR A 30 3.29 -18.91 -10.75
CA TYR A 30 2.29 -19.02 -9.69
C TYR A 30 1.53 -20.35 -9.76
N ARG A 31 1.00 -20.76 -8.60
CA ARG A 31 0.18 -21.97 -8.45
C ARG A 31 -1.21 -21.75 -9.02
N ILE A 32 -1.75 -22.75 -9.70
CA ILE A 32 -3.12 -22.71 -10.26
C ILE A 32 -3.95 -23.94 -9.84
N ASP A 33 -5.26 -23.83 -9.97
CA ASP A 33 -6.18 -24.98 -10.02
C ASP A 33 -6.47 -25.28 -11.50
N PRO A 34 -5.94 -26.38 -12.07
CA PRO A 34 -6.12 -26.72 -13.49
C PRO A 34 -7.60 -26.88 -13.87
N GLN A 35 -8.47 -27.20 -12.91
CA GLN A 35 -9.90 -27.37 -13.15
C GLN A 35 -10.66 -26.05 -13.13
N ARG A 36 -10.06 -24.99 -12.57
CA ARG A 36 -10.68 -23.68 -12.36
C ARG A 36 -9.67 -22.55 -12.63
N PRO A 37 -9.11 -22.48 -13.85
CA PRO A 37 -8.19 -21.42 -14.23
C PRO A 37 -8.89 -20.05 -14.18
N LEU A 38 -8.15 -19.01 -13.77
CA LEU A 38 -8.65 -17.64 -13.56
C LEU A 38 -8.02 -16.61 -14.51
N THR A 39 -6.95 -16.98 -15.21
CA THR A 39 -6.17 -16.15 -16.14
C THR A 39 -5.93 -16.90 -17.45
N GLU A 40 -5.56 -16.18 -18.51
CA GLU A 40 -5.21 -16.78 -19.80
C GLU A 40 -4.04 -17.76 -19.68
N GLU A 41 -2.98 -17.40 -18.96
CA GLU A 41 -1.82 -18.29 -18.79
C GLU A 41 -2.17 -19.53 -17.96
N SER A 42 -3.11 -19.40 -17.02
CA SER A 42 -3.61 -20.56 -16.26
C SER A 42 -4.52 -21.46 -17.08
N LEU A 43 -5.24 -20.94 -18.08
CA LEU A 43 -6.05 -21.74 -19.00
C LEU A 43 -5.14 -22.64 -19.84
N ASP A 44 -4.07 -22.08 -20.38
CA ASP A 44 -3.10 -22.80 -21.19
C ASP A 44 -2.40 -23.90 -20.37
N ALA A 45 -1.80 -23.53 -19.23
CA ALA A 45 -1.16 -24.49 -18.33
C ALA A 45 -2.13 -25.56 -17.81
N GLY A 46 -3.36 -25.18 -17.48
CA GLY A 46 -4.39 -26.10 -17.01
C GLY A 46 -4.83 -27.11 -18.07
N SER A 47 -4.83 -26.72 -19.36
CA SER A 47 -5.13 -27.63 -20.47
C SER A 47 -4.11 -28.77 -20.61
N GLU A 48 -2.87 -28.53 -20.16
CA GLU A 48 -1.78 -29.51 -20.09
C GLU A 48 -1.77 -30.29 -18.76
N GLY A 49 -2.69 -29.98 -17.84
CA GLY A 49 -2.76 -30.57 -16.51
C GLY A 49 -1.69 -30.07 -15.54
N ALA A 50 -0.99 -28.97 -15.86
CA ALA A 50 0.02 -28.38 -15.00
C ALA A 50 -0.61 -27.60 -13.84
N ASP A 51 -0.04 -27.70 -12.64
CA ASP A 51 -0.47 -26.98 -11.43
C ASP A 51 0.31 -25.67 -11.19
N LEU A 52 1.15 -25.29 -12.15
CA LEU A 52 1.91 -24.05 -12.22
C LEU A 52 1.64 -23.37 -13.55
N ALA A 53 1.37 -22.08 -13.50
CA ALA A 53 1.34 -21.20 -14.67
C ALA A 53 2.53 -20.24 -14.61
N GLU A 54 3.02 -19.87 -15.78
CA GLU A 54 4.06 -18.87 -15.97
C GLU A 54 3.51 -17.76 -16.86
N SER A 55 3.62 -16.51 -16.41
CA SER A 55 3.27 -15.33 -17.20
C SER A 55 4.52 -14.52 -17.49
N GLU A 56 4.68 -14.07 -18.71
CA GLU A 56 5.75 -13.17 -19.09
C GLU A 56 5.52 -11.77 -18.51
N VAL A 57 6.56 -11.20 -17.89
CA VAL A 57 6.49 -9.86 -17.30
C VAL A 57 7.69 -9.02 -17.73
N ARG A 58 7.54 -7.69 -17.67
CA ARG A 58 8.57 -6.73 -18.13
C ARG A 58 9.79 -6.65 -17.21
N GLY A 59 9.73 -7.31 -16.07
CA GLY A 59 10.76 -7.29 -15.05
C GLY A 59 10.18 -7.49 -13.66
N PHE A 60 11.05 -7.30 -12.66
CA PHE A 60 10.69 -7.46 -11.26
C PHE A 60 11.20 -6.30 -10.42
N VAL A 61 10.53 -6.09 -9.29
CA VAL A 61 11.01 -5.26 -8.17
C VAL A 61 11.25 -6.16 -6.98
N VAL A 62 12.41 -5.99 -6.33
CA VAL A 62 12.72 -6.69 -5.08
C VAL A 62 12.02 -5.99 -3.93
N VAL A 63 11.09 -6.70 -3.26
CA VAL A 63 10.30 -6.13 -2.16
C VAL A 63 10.76 -6.57 -0.77
N THR A 64 11.67 -7.55 -0.70
CA THR A 64 12.35 -7.91 0.55
C THR A 64 13.12 -6.71 1.12
N GLN A 65 13.15 -6.61 2.45
CA GLN A 65 13.84 -5.53 3.15
C GLN A 65 15.37 -5.61 2.95
N THR A 66 16.03 -4.46 2.78
CA THR A 66 17.47 -4.38 2.43
C THR A 66 18.40 -5.14 3.38
N CYS A 67 18.18 -5.10 4.69
CA CYS A 67 18.99 -5.86 5.66
C CYS A 67 18.84 -7.38 5.49
N ASP A 68 17.69 -7.86 5.03
CA ASP A 68 17.51 -9.28 4.68
C ASP A 68 18.08 -9.63 3.31
N ILE A 69 18.03 -8.70 2.34
CA ILE A 69 18.68 -8.86 1.04
C ILE A 69 20.19 -9.08 1.23
N VAL A 70 20.88 -8.20 1.96
CA VAL A 70 22.35 -8.25 2.06
C VAL A 70 22.89 -9.31 3.02
N ARG A 71 22.02 -10.02 3.73
CA ARG A 71 22.41 -11.17 4.57
C ARG A 71 22.88 -12.33 3.70
N SER A 72 23.79 -13.13 4.24
CA SER A 72 24.38 -14.26 3.50
C SER A 72 23.30 -15.21 2.97
N CYS A 73 23.40 -15.57 1.69
CA CYS A 73 22.52 -16.51 1.01
C CYS A 73 22.53 -17.90 1.66
N SER A 74 23.61 -18.25 2.37
CA SER A 74 23.70 -19.48 3.16
C SER A 74 22.66 -19.59 4.29
N SER A 75 22.24 -18.44 4.84
CA SER A 75 21.30 -18.35 5.97
C SER A 75 19.93 -17.78 5.58
N ARG A 76 19.92 -16.94 4.54
CA ARG A 76 18.73 -16.28 3.98
C ARG A 76 18.81 -16.39 2.46
N PRO A 77 18.51 -17.55 1.85
CA PRO A 77 18.72 -17.79 0.43
C PRO A 77 17.70 -17.12 -0.49
N PHE A 78 16.55 -16.72 0.05
CA PHE A 78 15.41 -16.25 -0.73
C PHE A 78 15.19 -14.75 -0.63
N VAL A 79 14.59 -14.19 -1.67
CA VAL A 79 14.01 -12.84 -1.71
C VAL A 79 12.63 -12.89 -2.37
N GLU A 80 11.78 -11.96 -1.99
CA GLU A 80 10.46 -11.72 -2.56
C GLU A 80 10.58 -10.68 -3.67
N VAL A 81 9.94 -10.99 -4.80
CA VAL A 81 9.84 -10.12 -5.97
C VAL A 81 8.39 -9.98 -6.40
N VAL A 82 8.09 -8.83 -6.99
CA VAL A 82 6.79 -8.53 -7.59
C VAL A 82 6.97 -8.11 -9.04
N PRO A 83 6.05 -8.46 -9.95
CA PRO A 83 6.20 -8.13 -11.36
C PRO A 83 6.01 -6.63 -11.61
N LEU A 84 6.76 -6.12 -12.58
CA LEU A 84 6.54 -4.80 -13.16
C LEU A 84 5.47 -4.91 -14.25
N VAL A 85 4.40 -4.12 -14.12
CA VAL A 85 3.29 -4.05 -15.07
C VAL A 85 3.20 -2.67 -15.69
N GLU A 86 2.91 -2.60 -16.98
CA GLU A 86 2.71 -1.35 -17.70
C GLU A 86 1.32 -0.79 -17.43
N VAL A 87 1.22 0.51 -17.20
CA VAL A 87 -0.03 1.23 -16.95
C VAL A 87 -0.14 2.47 -17.83
N ASP A 88 -1.36 2.97 -18.02
CA ASP A 88 -1.56 4.28 -18.64
C ASP A 88 -1.16 5.43 -17.71
N GLU A 89 -1.06 6.65 -18.26
CA GLU A 89 -0.63 7.84 -17.51
C GLU A 89 -1.59 8.20 -16.38
N GLN A 90 -2.89 7.97 -16.56
CA GLN A 90 -3.88 8.26 -15.55
C GLN A 90 -3.73 7.31 -14.35
N TYR A 91 -3.55 6.01 -14.61
CA TYR A 91 -3.29 5.00 -13.59
C TYR A 91 -1.96 5.28 -12.87
N LEU A 92 -0.90 5.63 -13.60
CA LEU A 92 0.38 5.98 -13.00
C LEU A 92 0.22 7.16 -12.02
N TYR A 93 -0.51 8.21 -12.42
CA TYR A 93 -0.81 9.35 -11.56
C TYR A 93 -1.61 8.95 -10.32
N GLU A 94 -2.60 8.06 -10.44
CA GLU A 94 -3.36 7.54 -9.31
C GLU A 94 -2.48 6.73 -8.34
N ILE A 95 -1.59 5.88 -8.86
CA ILE A 95 -0.67 5.06 -8.08
C ILE A 95 0.33 5.94 -7.33
N GLN A 96 0.91 6.94 -8.01
CA GLN A 96 1.81 7.92 -7.40
C GLN A 96 1.15 8.67 -6.24
N ARG A 97 -0.16 8.92 -6.34
CA ARG A 97 -0.98 9.53 -5.28
C ARG A 97 -1.43 8.53 -4.21
N GLY A 98 -0.96 7.29 -4.24
CA GLY A 98 -1.33 6.24 -3.30
C GLY A 98 -2.78 5.77 -3.42
N ARG A 99 -3.46 6.00 -4.55
CA ARG A 99 -4.88 5.66 -4.68
C ARG A 99 -5.16 4.23 -5.07
N ARG A 100 -4.09 3.50 -5.41
CA ARG A 100 -4.16 2.10 -5.82
C ARG A 100 -3.29 1.28 -4.88
N PRO A 101 -3.79 0.97 -3.67
CA PRO A 101 -3.31 -0.08 -2.78
C PRO A 101 -2.53 -1.28 -3.32
N GLN A 102 -2.94 -1.77 -4.49
CA GLN A 102 -2.36 -2.93 -5.14
C GLN A 102 -0.97 -2.64 -5.70
N TYR A 103 -0.69 -1.40 -6.07
CA TYR A 103 0.54 -1.06 -6.78
C TYR A 103 1.48 -0.21 -5.94
N ALA A 104 2.77 -0.37 -6.19
CA ALA A 104 3.80 0.55 -5.74
C ALA A 104 4.36 1.36 -6.91
N PHE A 105 4.44 2.68 -6.72
CA PHE A 105 5.20 3.55 -7.62
C PHE A 105 6.69 3.38 -7.34
N ILE A 106 7.48 3.09 -8.37
CA ILE A 106 8.93 2.92 -8.29
C ILE A 106 9.59 4.00 -9.17
N PRO A 107 10.18 5.05 -8.57
CA PRO A 107 10.74 6.18 -9.32
C PRO A 107 11.72 5.76 -10.42
N GLY A 108 12.63 4.83 -10.14
CA GLY A 108 13.70 4.43 -11.06
C GLY A 108 13.25 3.67 -12.31
N VAL A 109 11.97 3.33 -12.45
CA VAL A 109 11.38 2.72 -13.65
C VAL A 109 10.13 3.45 -14.16
N ALA A 110 9.80 4.60 -13.55
CA ALA A 110 8.57 5.33 -13.83
C ALA A 110 8.49 5.87 -15.27
N GLU A 111 9.64 6.18 -15.89
CA GLU A 111 9.72 6.63 -17.29
C GLU A 111 9.18 5.59 -18.29
N HIS A 112 9.20 4.31 -17.92
CA HIS A 112 8.65 3.22 -18.72
C HIS A 112 7.15 2.99 -18.45
N ARG A 113 6.52 3.82 -17.60
CA ARG A 113 5.15 3.63 -17.10
C ARG A 113 4.95 2.27 -16.44
N LEU A 114 5.99 1.77 -15.78
CA LEU A 114 5.97 0.52 -15.04
C LEU A 114 5.71 0.76 -13.56
N VAL A 115 4.90 -0.11 -12.95
CA VAL A 115 4.59 -0.10 -11.52
C VAL A 115 4.72 -1.52 -10.95
N ALA A 116 5.00 -1.62 -9.66
CA ALA A 116 5.13 -2.92 -8.99
C ALA A 116 3.74 -3.44 -8.57
N ASP A 117 3.32 -4.62 -9.03
CA ASP A 117 2.05 -5.24 -8.64
C ASP A 117 2.18 -6.06 -7.34
N LEU A 118 1.75 -5.49 -6.22
CA LEU A 118 1.87 -6.08 -4.90
C LEU A 118 0.83 -7.18 -4.61
N ASP A 119 -0.13 -7.43 -5.50
CA ASP A 119 -1.00 -8.61 -5.39
C ASP A 119 -0.31 -9.89 -5.88
N ARG A 120 0.75 -9.75 -6.66
CA ARG A 120 1.52 -10.84 -7.23
C ARG A 120 2.92 -10.89 -6.63
N VAL A 121 3.11 -11.73 -5.61
CA VAL A 121 4.41 -11.92 -4.95
C VAL A 121 4.95 -13.32 -5.27
N MET A 122 6.17 -13.37 -5.81
CA MET A 122 6.91 -14.61 -6.04
C MET A 122 8.18 -14.60 -5.18
N THR A 123 8.62 -15.78 -4.77
CA THR A 123 9.92 -15.96 -4.10
C THR A 123 10.95 -16.47 -5.09
N VAL A 124 12.13 -15.87 -5.13
CA VAL A 124 13.27 -16.31 -5.92
C VAL A 124 14.49 -16.49 -5.04
N GLU A 125 15.43 -17.33 -5.48
CA GLU A 125 16.74 -17.42 -4.81
C GLU A 125 17.59 -16.19 -5.11
N LYS A 126 18.47 -15.83 -4.16
CA LYS A 126 19.46 -14.76 -4.33
C LYS A 126 20.45 -15.05 -5.45
N SER A 127 20.70 -16.31 -5.77
CA SER A 127 21.48 -16.74 -6.94
C SER A 127 20.89 -16.23 -8.25
N VAL A 128 19.56 -16.19 -8.37
CA VAL A 128 18.85 -15.63 -9.52
C VAL A 128 19.07 -14.13 -9.60
N VAL A 129 18.85 -13.42 -8.48
CA VAL A 129 19.02 -11.96 -8.40
C VAL A 129 20.47 -11.52 -8.62
N ALA A 130 21.44 -12.32 -8.19
CA ALA A 130 22.85 -12.07 -8.42
C ALA A 130 23.21 -12.03 -9.92
N GLY A 131 22.46 -12.74 -10.76
CA GLY A 131 22.60 -12.74 -12.21
C GLY A 131 21.91 -11.59 -12.93
N TRP A 132 21.11 -10.77 -12.25
CA TRP A 132 20.37 -9.67 -12.87
C TRP A 132 21.19 -8.39 -13.00
N GLU A 133 20.91 -7.64 -14.06
CA GLU A 133 21.35 -6.25 -14.17
C GLU A 133 20.46 -5.37 -13.28
N ARG A 134 21.08 -4.80 -12.24
CA ARG A 134 20.39 -3.99 -11.24
C ARG A 134 20.03 -2.62 -11.80
N GLN A 135 18.74 -2.31 -11.81
CA GLN A 135 18.20 -0.97 -11.96
C GLN A 135 17.89 -0.38 -10.57
N PRO A 136 18.49 0.76 -10.16
CA PRO A 136 18.11 1.44 -8.92
C PRO A 136 16.62 1.80 -8.91
N GLY A 137 15.91 1.51 -7.83
CA GLY A 137 14.48 1.83 -7.72
C GLY A 137 14.17 3.16 -7.06
N CYS A 138 14.95 3.52 -6.04
CA CYS A 138 14.83 4.76 -5.26
C CYS A 138 16.22 5.38 -5.09
N ASP A 139 16.31 6.70 -5.28
CA ASP A 139 17.56 7.47 -5.25
C ASP A 139 17.66 8.38 -4.01
N SER A 140 16.57 8.56 -3.26
CA SER A 140 16.56 9.36 -2.03
C SER A 140 15.98 8.63 -0.82
N ASP A 141 16.40 9.06 0.37
CA ASP A 141 15.82 8.61 1.65
C ASP A 141 14.29 8.80 1.70
N GLN A 142 13.78 9.87 1.10
CA GLN A 142 12.35 10.14 1.07
C GLN A 142 11.62 9.10 0.24
N GLU A 143 12.14 8.73 -0.93
CA GLU A 143 11.57 7.68 -1.78
C GLU A 143 11.63 6.31 -1.09
N VAL A 144 12.74 6.00 -0.42
CA VAL A 144 12.88 4.76 0.37
C VAL A 144 11.82 4.71 1.48
N ARG A 145 11.62 5.80 2.22
CA ARG A 145 10.56 5.88 3.25
C ARG A 145 9.17 5.73 2.65
N THR A 146 8.89 6.39 1.53
CA THR A 146 7.61 6.29 0.82
C THR A 146 7.35 4.86 0.37
N LEU A 147 8.33 4.18 -0.24
CA LEU A 147 8.20 2.79 -0.64
C LEU A 147 7.92 1.88 0.56
N GLY A 148 8.67 2.04 1.65
CA GLY A 148 8.45 1.28 2.88
C GLY A 148 7.02 1.45 3.42
N GLN A 149 6.48 2.67 3.39
CA GLN A 149 5.09 2.94 3.79
C GLN A 149 4.07 2.29 2.85
N VAL A 150 4.31 2.29 1.53
CA VAL A 150 3.44 1.65 0.54
C VAL A 150 3.41 0.13 0.75
N LEU A 151 4.58 -0.49 0.90
CA LEU A 151 4.70 -1.93 1.16
C LEU A 151 4.04 -2.31 2.48
N ALA A 152 4.26 -1.54 3.55
CA ALA A 152 3.61 -1.76 4.84
C ALA A 152 2.09 -1.66 4.69
N ARG A 153 1.59 -0.60 4.05
CA ARG A 153 0.15 -0.37 3.85
C ARG A 153 -0.56 -1.53 3.18
N LYS A 154 0.09 -2.25 2.25
CA LYS A 154 -0.49 -3.46 1.63
C LYS A 154 -0.81 -4.55 2.67
N ARG A 155 -0.05 -4.64 3.75
CA ARG A 155 -0.14 -5.72 4.75
C ARG A 155 -0.77 -5.30 6.08
N VAL A 156 -0.74 -4.03 6.45
CA VAL A 156 -1.23 -3.54 7.76
C VAL A 156 -2.65 -2.97 7.73
N ARG A 157 -3.39 -3.13 6.63
CA ARG A 157 -4.78 -2.64 6.58
C ARG A 157 -5.63 -3.38 7.60
N PHE A 158 -6.24 -2.61 8.50
CA PHE A 158 -7.21 -3.17 9.42
C PHE A 158 -8.44 -3.63 8.64
N ALA A 159 -8.86 -4.87 8.88
CA ALA A 159 -10.08 -5.42 8.33
C ALA A 159 -11.27 -4.93 9.17
N PHE A 160 -11.79 -3.75 8.83
CA PHE A 160 -12.98 -3.25 9.49
C PHE A 160 -14.16 -4.20 9.33
N PRO A 161 -15.01 -4.36 10.37
CA PRO A 161 -16.26 -5.11 10.25
C PRO A 161 -17.13 -4.62 9.08
N ASP A 162 -17.82 -5.54 8.40
CA ASP A 162 -18.63 -5.24 7.22
C ASP A 162 -19.69 -4.15 7.49
N ASP A 163 -20.31 -4.20 8.67
CA ASP A 163 -21.34 -3.25 9.07
C ASP A 163 -20.79 -1.83 9.28
N PHE A 164 -19.54 -1.70 9.76
CA PHE A 164 -18.83 -0.42 9.82
C PHE A 164 -18.51 0.10 8.42
N THR A 165 -18.04 -0.77 7.53
CA THR A 165 -17.75 -0.40 6.13
C THR A 165 -19.00 0.09 5.41
N GLN A 166 -20.12 -0.63 5.58
CA GLN A 166 -21.41 -0.22 5.03
C GLN A 166 -21.89 1.11 5.63
N TRP A 167 -21.81 1.26 6.95
CA TRP A 167 -22.26 2.44 7.67
C TRP A 167 -21.46 3.70 7.30
N THR A 168 -20.15 3.58 7.11
CA THR A 168 -19.28 4.70 6.70
C THR A 168 -19.36 5.04 5.21
N GLY A 169 -20.06 4.26 4.38
CA GLY A 169 -20.06 4.42 2.92
C GLY A 169 -20.45 5.81 2.40
N LYS A 170 -21.32 6.55 3.13
CA LYS A 170 -21.69 7.94 2.80
C LYS A 170 -20.53 8.91 3.01
N LEU A 171 -19.78 8.74 4.09
CA LEU A 171 -18.58 9.54 4.38
C LEU A 171 -17.50 9.27 3.33
N GLN A 172 -17.24 7.99 3.03
CA GLN A 172 -16.25 7.59 2.02
C GLN A 172 -16.59 8.19 0.64
N SER A 173 -17.87 8.10 0.23
CA SER A 173 -18.34 8.66 -1.03
C SER A 173 -18.18 10.18 -1.08
N ARG A 174 -18.52 10.89 0.01
CA ARG A 174 -18.30 12.33 0.11
C ARG A 174 -16.84 12.70 -0.10
N PHE A 175 -15.91 11.97 0.51
CA PHE A 175 -14.50 12.30 0.45
C PHE A 175 -13.95 12.05 -0.95
N ARG A 176 -14.35 10.94 -1.58
CA ARG A 176 -14.03 10.66 -2.98
C ARG A 176 -14.51 11.76 -3.92
N GLU A 177 -15.74 12.24 -3.75
CA GLU A 177 -16.34 13.27 -4.60
C GLU A 177 -15.69 14.65 -4.41
N LYS A 178 -15.30 15.00 -3.18
CA LYS A 178 -14.84 16.35 -2.81
C LYS A 178 -13.34 16.53 -2.84
N HIS A 179 -12.54 15.49 -2.60
CA HIS A 179 -11.09 15.59 -2.47
C HIS A 179 -10.43 16.31 -3.65
N ASN A 180 -10.85 16.06 -4.90
CA ASN A 180 -10.24 16.71 -6.08
C ASN A 180 -10.86 18.06 -6.45
N LYS A 181 -11.81 18.59 -5.68
CA LYS A 181 -12.50 19.85 -6.00
C LYS A 181 -11.78 21.04 -5.38
N SER A 182 -11.71 22.15 -6.12
CA SER A 182 -11.25 23.45 -5.62
C SER A 182 -12.32 24.09 -4.74
N SER A 183 -12.47 23.55 -3.54
CA SER A 183 -13.45 23.98 -2.53
C SER A 183 -12.81 23.86 -1.15
N SER A 184 -13.32 24.57 -0.15
CA SER A 184 -12.75 24.52 1.21
C SER A 184 -12.71 23.10 1.80
N GLU A 185 -13.73 22.27 1.53
CA GLU A 185 -13.74 20.86 1.94
C GLU A 185 -12.71 20.04 1.17
N GLY A 186 -12.56 20.27 -0.15
CA GLY A 186 -11.54 19.58 -0.95
C GLY A 186 -10.11 19.96 -0.57
N GLU A 187 -9.85 21.24 -0.27
CA GLU A 187 -8.56 21.71 0.26
C GLU A 187 -8.26 21.10 1.63
N ALA A 188 -9.24 21.08 2.53
CA ALA A 188 -9.09 20.44 3.82
C ALA A 188 -8.80 18.94 3.69
N LEU A 189 -9.52 18.22 2.83
CA LEU A 189 -9.26 16.80 2.57
C LEU A 189 -7.86 16.56 2.00
N LYS A 190 -7.34 17.46 1.15
CA LYS A 190 -5.94 17.43 0.65
C LYS A 190 -4.89 17.79 1.71
N SER A 191 -5.34 18.31 2.85
CA SER A 191 -4.47 18.70 3.97
C SER A 191 -4.49 17.66 5.09
N LEU A 192 -5.37 16.66 4.98
CA LEU A 192 -5.34 15.50 5.85
C LEU A 192 -4.18 14.61 5.44
N ARG A 193 -3.44 14.15 6.45
CA ARG A 193 -2.39 13.14 6.35
C ARG A 193 -2.99 11.74 6.42
N GLU A 194 -3.87 11.52 7.39
CA GLU A 194 -4.55 10.24 7.58
C GLU A 194 -5.81 10.43 8.42
N ILE A 195 -6.71 9.45 8.37
CA ILE A 195 -7.84 9.35 9.27
C ILE A 195 -7.67 8.05 10.05
N ARG A 196 -7.89 8.10 11.35
CA ARG A 196 -7.87 6.93 12.21
C ARG A 196 -9.19 6.79 12.95
N VAL A 197 -9.56 5.58 13.29
CA VAL A 197 -10.77 5.28 14.05
C VAL A 197 -10.47 4.25 15.14
N ARG A 198 -11.02 4.47 16.33
CA ARG A 198 -10.99 3.49 17.43
C ARG A 198 -12.42 3.11 17.80
N ALA A 199 -12.64 1.82 18.03
CA ALA A 199 -13.82 1.31 18.71
C ALA A 199 -13.53 1.01 20.18
N ALA A 200 -14.40 1.44 21.08
CA ALA A 200 -14.37 1.07 22.49
C ALA A 200 -15.71 0.39 22.88
N PRO A 201 -15.72 -0.74 23.61
CA PRO A 201 -14.55 -1.44 24.15
C PRO A 201 -13.77 -2.22 23.07
N SER A 202 -14.47 -2.77 22.07
CA SER A 202 -13.87 -3.53 20.97
C SER A 202 -14.75 -3.53 19.72
N TRP A 203 -14.13 -3.70 18.55
CA TRP A 203 -14.81 -3.91 17.27
C TRP A 203 -15.77 -5.11 17.23
N HIS A 204 -15.74 -6.01 18.22
CA HIS A 204 -16.60 -7.20 18.28
C HIS A 204 -17.79 -7.05 19.23
N ASP A 205 -17.88 -5.94 19.98
CA ASP A 205 -18.96 -5.75 20.93
C ASP A 205 -20.25 -5.29 20.26
N SER A 206 -21.38 -5.58 20.91
CA SER A 206 -22.73 -5.21 20.46
C SER A 206 -23.06 -3.74 20.64
N GLU A 207 -22.28 -3.03 21.45
CA GLU A 207 -22.42 -1.60 21.71
C GLU A 207 -21.02 -0.99 21.78
N ILE A 208 -20.73 -0.07 20.86
CA ILE A 208 -19.41 0.53 20.73
C ILE A 208 -19.49 2.04 20.58
N GLN A 209 -18.48 2.69 21.12
CA GLN A 209 -18.21 4.11 20.96
C GLN A 209 -17.10 4.28 19.94
N LEU A 210 -17.32 5.15 18.97
CA LEU A 210 -16.34 5.44 17.92
C LEU A 210 -15.70 6.80 18.16
N MET A 211 -14.37 6.83 18.09
CA MET A 211 -13.59 8.07 18.04
C MET A 211 -12.84 8.14 16.72
N PHE A 212 -13.04 9.22 15.97
CA PHE A 212 -12.34 9.52 14.72
C PHE A 212 -11.28 10.60 14.93
N TRP A 213 -10.05 10.35 14.47
CA TRP A 213 -9.01 11.37 14.38
C TRP A 213 -8.76 11.71 12.92
N PHE A 214 -9.03 12.96 12.56
CA PHE A 214 -8.70 13.53 11.27
C PHE A 214 -7.34 14.23 11.41
N ILE A 215 -6.27 13.50 11.10
CA ILE A 215 -4.91 13.95 11.32
C ILE A 215 -4.49 14.82 10.13
N ARG A 216 -4.17 16.09 10.35
CA ARG A 216 -3.71 17.05 9.33
C ARG A 216 -2.21 17.28 9.39
N HIS A 217 -1.64 17.77 8.29
CA HIS A 217 -0.30 18.34 8.30
C HIS A 217 -0.24 19.61 9.18
N GLU A 218 0.94 19.91 9.70
CA GLU A 218 1.18 21.08 10.56
C GLU A 218 0.97 22.40 9.82
N GLU A 219 1.25 22.43 8.51
CA GLU A 219 1.07 23.61 7.68
C GLU A 219 -0.36 24.16 7.81
N GLU A 220 -0.47 25.44 8.17
CA GLU A 220 -1.75 26.11 8.27
C GLU A 220 -2.38 26.25 6.88
N VAL A 221 -3.29 25.35 6.56
CA VAL A 221 -4.15 25.53 5.39
C VAL A 221 -5.27 26.48 5.78
N GLN A 222 -5.09 27.76 5.44
CA GLN A 222 -6.14 28.76 5.55
C GLN A 222 -7.11 28.61 4.38
N PHE A 223 -8.20 27.87 4.59
CA PHE A 223 -9.30 27.83 3.62
C PHE A 223 -10.31 28.95 3.92
N GLN A 224 -10.57 29.78 2.90
CA GLN A 224 -11.18 31.13 3.02
C GLN A 224 -12.60 31.21 3.61
N ARG A 225 -13.32 30.09 3.84
CA ARG A 225 -14.77 30.11 4.11
C ARG A 225 -15.28 29.19 5.23
N MET A 226 -14.51 28.20 5.65
CA MET A 226 -14.92 27.24 6.69
C MET A 226 -13.76 26.99 7.65
N GLY A 227 -14.04 26.55 8.88
CA GLY A 227 -13.01 26.08 9.80
C GLY A 227 -13.09 24.56 9.95
N TRP A 228 -12.03 23.96 10.49
CA TRP A 228 -11.97 22.53 10.76
C TRP A 228 -13.16 22.02 11.57
N ASP A 229 -13.61 22.76 12.59
CA ASP A 229 -14.78 22.38 13.40
C ASP A 229 -16.05 22.21 12.57
N LYS A 230 -16.29 23.13 11.61
CA LYS A 230 -17.48 23.05 10.75
C LYS A 230 -17.39 21.87 9.79
N LEU A 231 -16.20 21.59 9.25
CA LEU A 231 -15.97 20.45 8.36
C LEU A 231 -16.14 19.13 9.11
N LEU A 232 -15.52 19.00 10.28
CA LEU A 232 -15.65 17.85 11.17
C LEU A 232 -17.13 17.57 11.48
N GLN A 233 -17.88 18.59 11.89
CA GLN A 233 -19.32 18.45 12.14
C GLN A 233 -20.11 18.02 10.90
N GLN A 234 -19.74 18.47 9.71
CA GLN A 234 -20.37 18.00 8.47
C GLN A 234 -20.04 16.53 8.18
N TRP A 235 -18.80 16.12 8.42
CA TRP A 235 -18.35 14.75 8.22
C TRP A 235 -19.01 13.78 9.18
N LEU A 236 -19.03 14.09 10.49
CA LEU A 236 -19.68 13.26 11.50
C LEU A 236 -21.20 13.14 11.28
N LYS A 237 -21.86 14.16 10.72
CA LYS A 237 -23.29 14.08 10.35
C LYS A 237 -23.59 13.05 9.27
N LEU A 238 -22.60 12.62 8.47
CA LEU A 238 -22.78 11.58 7.46
C LEU A 238 -22.81 10.18 8.07
N ILE A 239 -22.33 10.05 9.30
CA ILE A 239 -22.19 8.81 10.06
C ILE A 239 -22.85 8.97 11.45
N PRO A 240 -24.17 9.18 11.51
CA PRO A 240 -24.87 9.32 12.78
C PRO A 240 -24.83 8.00 13.57
N ALA A 241 -24.86 8.10 14.90
CA ALA A 241 -25.00 6.96 15.78
C ALA A 241 -26.21 6.10 15.36
N SER A 242 -25.99 4.79 15.19
CA SER A 242 -27.02 3.85 14.75
C SER A 242 -26.60 2.41 15.02
N GLY A 243 -27.57 1.55 15.34
CA GLY A 243 -27.31 0.15 15.62
C GLY A 243 -26.36 0.00 16.81
N ARG A 244 -25.25 -0.71 16.62
CA ARG A 244 -24.22 -0.88 17.65
C ARG A 244 -23.32 0.34 17.85
N PHE A 245 -23.30 1.29 16.92
CA PHE A 245 -22.48 2.50 17.03
C PHE A 245 -23.23 3.53 17.89
N GLN A 246 -23.08 3.42 19.22
CA GLN A 246 -23.87 4.17 20.21
C GLN A 246 -23.49 5.65 20.27
N SER A 247 -22.19 5.95 20.08
CA SER A 247 -21.70 7.31 19.96
C SER A 247 -20.62 7.41 18.89
N VAL A 248 -20.56 8.58 18.27
CA VAL A 248 -19.60 8.89 17.21
C VAL A 248 -19.04 10.27 17.49
N GLU A 249 -17.78 10.27 17.91
CA GLU A 249 -17.02 11.47 18.20
C GLU A 249 -15.88 11.61 17.21
N GLY A 250 -15.35 12.82 17.09
CA GLY A 250 -14.14 13.02 16.32
C GLY A 250 -13.45 14.32 16.64
N GLN A 251 -12.20 14.40 16.22
CA GLN A 251 -11.33 15.57 16.40
C GLN A 251 -10.45 15.75 15.17
N VAL A 252 -10.14 17.01 14.87
CA VAL A 252 -9.09 17.35 13.90
C VAL A 252 -7.85 17.71 14.68
N VAL A 253 -6.76 17.01 14.41
CA VAL A 253 -5.52 17.06 15.20
C VAL A 253 -4.31 17.08 14.27
N THR A 254 -3.19 17.61 14.73
CA THR A 254 -1.87 17.30 14.13
C THR A 254 -1.29 16.04 14.76
N LEU A 255 -0.13 15.57 14.29
CA LEU A 255 0.58 14.48 14.97
C LEU A 255 1.09 14.86 16.37
N GLU A 256 1.33 16.15 16.63
CA GLU A 256 1.77 16.63 17.95
C GLU A 256 0.63 16.62 18.96
N ASP A 257 -0.62 16.73 18.50
CA ASP A 257 -1.81 16.79 19.35
C ASP A 257 -2.34 15.40 19.75
N ILE A 258 -2.13 14.37 18.93
CA ILE A 258 -2.62 13.01 19.20
C ILE A 258 -1.68 12.28 20.16
N THR A 259 -2.23 11.60 21.17
CA THR A 259 -1.41 10.81 22.09
C THR A 259 -0.87 9.56 21.40
N ALA A 260 0.32 9.11 21.79
CA ALA A 260 0.88 7.85 21.30
C ALA A 260 -0.06 6.66 21.56
N LYS A 261 -0.77 6.67 22.70
CA LYS A 261 -1.76 5.66 23.03
C LYS A 261 -2.91 5.65 22.02
N ASP A 262 -3.51 6.81 21.75
CA ASP A 262 -4.62 6.90 20.79
C ASP A 262 -4.18 6.54 19.37
N TYR A 263 -2.96 6.90 18.98
CA TYR A 263 -2.39 6.51 17.69
C TYR A 263 -2.25 4.99 17.56
N ILE A 264 -1.74 4.32 18.60
CA ILE A 264 -1.54 2.86 18.63
C ILE A 264 -2.86 2.09 18.72
N GLU A 265 -3.82 2.59 19.52
CA GLU A 265 -5.12 1.94 19.75
C GLU A 265 -6.17 2.24 18.68
N SER A 266 -5.84 3.04 17.67
CA SER A 266 -6.73 3.35 16.55
C SER A 266 -6.21 2.74 15.26
N ASP A 267 -7.14 2.42 14.36
CA ASP A 267 -6.88 1.80 13.08
C ASP A 267 -6.95 2.84 11.96
N PRO A 268 -6.02 2.83 10.99
CA PRO A 268 -6.11 3.71 9.83
C PRO A 268 -7.40 3.44 9.05
N PHE A 269 -8.27 4.44 8.98
CA PHE A 269 -9.43 4.44 8.09
C PHE A 269 -8.97 4.84 6.69
N ASP A 270 -8.39 3.85 6.01
CA ASP A 270 -7.79 4.01 4.70
C ASP A 270 -8.86 4.34 3.66
N LEU A 271 -8.80 5.56 3.14
CA LEU A 271 -9.56 5.96 1.98
C LEU A 271 -8.54 6.11 0.87
N ASP A 272 -8.77 5.45 -0.26
CA ASP A 272 -7.93 5.49 -1.47
C ASP A 272 -7.69 6.90 -2.02
N HIS A 273 -8.15 7.96 -1.36
CA HIS A 273 -8.12 9.34 -1.85
C HIS A 273 -7.56 10.34 -0.85
N LEU A 274 -7.12 9.95 0.35
CA LEU A 274 -6.48 10.91 1.25
C LEU A 274 -5.07 11.23 0.75
N SER A 275 -4.76 12.53 0.70
CA SER A 275 -3.44 13.07 0.47
C SER A 275 -2.42 12.50 1.46
N ARG A 276 -1.24 12.18 0.95
CA ARG A 276 -0.03 11.92 1.73
C ARG A 276 1.11 12.71 1.11
#